data_AF-A0A085MP18-F1
#
_entry.id   AF-A0A085MP18-F1
#
_cell.length_a   1.000
_cell.length_b   1.000
_cell.length_c   1.000
_cell.angle_alpha   90.00
_cell.angle_beta   90.00
_cell.angle_gamma   90.00
#
_symmetry.space_group_name_H-M   'P 1'
#
loop_
_entity.id
_entity.type
_entity.pdbx_description
1 polymer ?
#
loop_
_entity_poly.entity_id
_entity_poly.type
_entity_poly.pdbx_seq_one_letter_code
_entity_poly.pdbx_strand_id
1 'polypeptide(L)'
;MAAPAIDEWNYRCRRTSWPPRRQNSRQVLFDALEFKSPEKFNNHFKYSITKNPYRMNACVHLVEETIREPLQQYQDERLRSIFEEMKNLYDSNKMDVQSAIEGSPELFTIIQDRHCSILRMKRCVIAYLYHRLKEIERLRWTTGGVLPMDVRENLSEMEIEWFQNYSRNLTFYMGSVDPDGFLDLTQNMQPPENLYVRVMSCVFPKSVASQWPTF
;
A
#
# COMPACT_ATOMS: atom_id res chain seq x y z
N MET A 1 -26.65 19.11 -30.70
CA MET A 1 -25.24 19.53 -30.49
C MET A 1 -24.98 19.63 -28.99
N ALA A 2 -24.61 18.52 -28.34
CA ALA A 2 -24.25 18.51 -26.93
C ALA A 2 -23.33 17.32 -26.67
N ALA A 3 -22.01 17.56 -26.60
CA ALA A 3 -21.03 16.80 -25.81
C ALA A 3 -19.60 17.29 -26.09
N PRO A 4 -19.06 18.23 -25.30
CA PRO A 4 -17.61 18.39 -25.17
C PRO A 4 -17.09 18.10 -23.74
N ALA A 5 -17.96 17.97 -22.74
CA ALA A 5 -17.56 17.95 -21.32
C ALA A 5 -17.02 16.59 -20.82
N ILE A 6 -17.39 15.48 -21.46
CA ILE A 6 -16.94 14.12 -21.07
C ILE A 6 -15.53 13.82 -21.59
N ASP A 7 -15.15 14.37 -22.74
CA ASP A 7 -13.83 14.12 -23.34
C ASP A 7 -12.71 14.91 -22.67
N GLU A 8 -12.98 16.13 -22.15
CA GLU A 8 -12.01 16.86 -21.33
C GLU A 8 -11.68 16.14 -20.01
N TRP A 9 -12.63 15.40 -19.44
CA TRP A 9 -12.44 14.63 -18.20
C TRP A 9 -11.50 13.43 -18.41
N ASN A 10 -11.65 12.72 -19.52
CA ASN A 10 -10.75 11.63 -19.92
C ASN A 10 -9.35 12.12 -20.33
N TYR A 11 -9.24 13.36 -20.85
CA TYR A 11 -7.96 13.95 -21.23
C TYR A 11 -7.11 14.37 -20.03
N ARG A 12 -7.75 14.77 -18.91
CA ARG A 12 -7.04 15.25 -17.70
C ARG A 12 -6.50 14.12 -16.82
N CYS A 13 -7.05 12.91 -16.91
CA CYS A 13 -6.54 11.72 -16.22
C CYS A 13 -5.24 11.14 -16.81
N ARG A 14 -4.88 11.48 -18.06
CA ARG A 14 -3.67 10.98 -18.75
C ARG A 14 -2.37 11.70 -18.39
N ARG A 15 -2.39 12.79 -17.60
CA ARG A 15 -1.20 13.58 -17.21
C ARG A 15 -0.68 13.31 -15.79
N THR A 16 -0.77 12.08 -15.29
CA THR A 16 0.04 11.69 -14.13
C THR A 16 1.32 11.01 -14.61
N SER A 17 2.21 11.80 -15.21
CA SER A 17 3.60 11.40 -15.36
C SER A 17 4.18 11.26 -13.95
N TRP A 18 4.48 10.02 -13.55
CA TRP A 18 5.17 9.69 -12.30
C TRP A 18 6.47 10.52 -12.17
N PRO A 19 6.74 11.12 -10.99
CA PRO A 19 8.00 11.82 -10.78
C PRO A 19 9.16 10.82 -10.50
N PRO A 20 10.42 11.20 -10.75
CA PRO A 20 11.57 10.29 -10.60
C PRO A 20 11.95 10.05 -9.13
N ARG A 21 12.54 8.87 -8.89
CA ARG A 21 12.96 8.29 -7.59
C ARG A 21 13.77 9.23 -6.70
N ARG A 22 13.21 9.54 -5.53
CA ARG A 22 13.80 9.45 -4.17
C ARG A 22 12.98 10.36 -3.26
N GLN A 23 11.88 9.85 -2.72
CA GLN A 23 11.14 10.56 -1.68
C GLN A 23 10.76 9.59 -0.56
N ASN A 24 10.95 10.10 0.65
CA ASN A 24 10.70 9.47 1.93
C ASN A 24 9.28 8.87 1.97
N SER A 25 9.08 7.70 2.57
CA SER A 25 7.78 6.98 2.57
C SER A 25 6.61 7.81 3.13
N ARG A 26 6.90 8.78 4.01
CA ARG A 26 5.94 9.80 4.48
C ARG A 26 5.57 10.83 3.43
N GLN A 27 6.50 11.23 2.57
CA GLN A 27 6.28 12.22 1.49
C GLN A 27 5.48 11.60 0.34
N VAL A 28 5.70 10.32 0.02
CA VAL A 28 4.90 9.61 -1.01
C VAL A 28 3.43 9.54 -0.61
N LEU A 29 3.14 9.35 0.68
CA LEU A 29 1.77 9.41 1.22
C LEU A 29 1.20 10.83 1.21
N PHE A 30 2.02 11.85 1.46
CA PHE A 30 1.61 13.27 1.42
C PHE A 30 1.35 13.76 -0.02
N ASP A 31 2.20 13.39 -0.97
CA ASP A 31 2.11 13.80 -2.37
C ASP A 31 0.99 13.03 -3.11
N ALA A 32 0.67 11.80 -2.70
CA ALA A 32 -0.50 11.05 -3.19
C ALA A 32 -1.84 11.72 -2.83
N LEU A 33 -1.83 12.66 -1.89
CA LEU A 33 -3.01 13.40 -1.43
C LEU A 33 -3.20 14.74 -2.17
N GLU A 34 -2.24 15.22 -2.96
CA GLU A 34 -2.31 16.54 -3.59
C GLU A 34 -2.96 16.52 -4.99
N PHE A 35 -4.29 16.55 -5.01
CA PHE A 35 -5.05 17.02 -6.17
C PHE A 35 -5.02 18.56 -6.18
N LYS A 36 -4.63 19.17 -7.31
CA LYS A 36 -4.20 20.59 -7.50
C LYS A 36 -5.18 21.73 -7.17
N SER A 37 -6.20 21.54 -6.34
CA SER A 37 -6.90 22.65 -5.67
C SER A 37 -7.49 22.16 -4.35
N PRO A 38 -6.74 22.32 -3.23
CA PRO A 38 -7.12 21.80 -1.93
C PRO A 38 -8.48 22.36 -1.48
N GLU A 39 -8.76 23.63 -1.72
CA GLU A 39 -9.87 24.34 -1.06
C GLU A 39 -11.27 23.96 -1.59
N LYS A 40 -11.42 23.79 -2.91
CA LYS A 40 -12.73 23.45 -3.52
C LYS A 40 -13.10 21.99 -3.29
N PHE A 41 -12.11 21.10 -3.30
CA PHE A 41 -12.31 19.72 -2.90
C PHE A 41 -12.65 19.67 -1.42
N ASN A 42 -11.83 20.27 -0.54
CA ASN A 42 -11.97 20.17 0.91
C ASN A 42 -13.32 20.73 1.44
N ASN A 43 -13.92 21.74 0.80
CA ASN A 43 -15.22 22.26 1.20
C ASN A 43 -16.39 21.35 0.78
N HIS A 44 -16.38 20.78 -0.43
CA HIS A 44 -17.40 19.80 -0.85
C HIS A 44 -17.21 18.45 -0.13
N PHE A 45 -15.95 18.08 0.12
CA PHE A 45 -15.53 16.86 0.82
C PHE A 45 -15.84 16.90 2.31
N LYS A 46 -15.70 18.06 2.98
CA LYS A 46 -16.23 18.26 4.34
C LYS A 46 -17.74 18.06 4.39
N TYR A 47 -18.46 18.60 3.41
CA TYR A 47 -19.93 18.47 3.33
C TYR A 47 -20.40 17.02 3.08
N SER A 48 -19.69 16.25 2.25
CA SER A 48 -20.02 14.83 2.03
C SER A 48 -19.65 13.93 3.20
N ILE A 49 -18.47 14.14 3.82
CA ILE A 49 -18.07 13.43 5.04
C ILE A 49 -19.08 13.65 6.18
N THR A 50 -19.65 14.86 6.29
CA THR A 50 -20.66 15.16 7.32
C THR A 50 -22.03 14.50 7.09
N LYS A 51 -22.37 14.11 5.85
CA LYS A 51 -23.68 13.50 5.54
C LYS A 51 -23.68 11.97 5.53
N ASN A 52 -22.53 11.32 5.34
CA ASN A 52 -22.45 9.85 5.42
C ASN A 52 -21.11 9.37 5.99
N PRO A 53 -20.85 9.60 7.29
CA PRO A 53 -19.58 9.26 7.93
C PRO A 53 -19.35 7.75 8.05
N TYR A 54 -20.33 6.89 7.75
CA TYR A 54 -20.25 5.45 8.04
C TYR A 54 -19.73 4.59 6.87
N ARG A 55 -19.93 5.00 5.62
CA ARG A 55 -19.56 4.19 4.44
C ARG A 55 -18.05 3.97 4.28
N MET A 56 -17.22 4.95 4.67
CA MET A 56 -15.77 4.87 4.44
C MET A 56 -14.95 4.32 5.61
N ASN A 57 -15.57 4.10 6.76
CA ASN A 57 -14.84 3.79 8.00
C ASN A 57 -14.03 2.51 7.87
N ALA A 58 -14.56 1.50 7.17
CA ALA A 58 -13.85 0.23 6.96
C ALA A 58 -12.51 0.41 6.23
N CYS A 59 -12.48 1.23 5.17
CA CYS A 59 -11.27 1.52 4.39
C CYS A 59 -10.24 2.33 5.19
N VAL A 60 -10.70 3.31 5.98
CA VAL A 60 -9.81 4.18 6.76
C VAL A 60 -9.19 3.39 7.91
N HIS A 61 -10.00 2.61 8.64
CA HIS A 61 -9.50 1.76 9.71
C HIS A 61 -8.52 0.71 9.20
N LEU A 62 -8.73 0.12 8.01
CA LEU A 62 -7.78 -0.80 7.39
C LEU A 62 -6.38 -0.16 7.22
N VAL A 63 -6.34 1.10 6.78
CA VAL A 63 -5.08 1.83 6.61
C VAL A 63 -4.45 2.18 7.97
N GLU A 64 -5.25 2.65 8.93
CA GLU A 64 -4.77 2.99 10.28
C GLU A 64 -4.18 1.79 11.02
N GLU A 65 -4.84 0.63 10.95
CA GLU A 65 -4.36 -0.63 11.53
C GLU A 65 -3.02 -1.03 10.93
N THR A 66 -2.90 -0.95 9.60
CA THR A 66 -1.69 -1.33 8.86
C THR A 66 -0.48 -0.44 9.19
N ILE A 67 -0.72 0.83 9.53
CA ILE A 67 0.33 1.75 9.98
C ILE A 67 0.79 1.41 11.41
N ARG A 68 -0.12 0.93 12.27
CA ARG A 68 0.20 0.57 13.66
C ARG A 68 0.97 -0.74 13.73
N GLU A 69 0.50 -1.75 13.01
CA GLU A 69 1.07 -3.09 13.02
C GLU A 69 1.40 -3.51 11.59
N PRO A 70 2.68 -3.39 11.18
CA PRO A 70 3.09 -3.79 9.84
C PRO A 70 3.03 -5.32 9.70
N LEU A 71 2.57 -5.78 8.54
CA LEU A 71 2.52 -7.21 8.17
C LEU A 71 1.67 -8.10 9.10
N GLN A 72 0.54 -7.57 9.57
CA GLN A 72 -0.57 -8.40 10.07
C GLN A 72 -1.07 -9.39 9.00
N GLN A 73 -1.87 -10.36 9.41
CA GLN A 73 -2.53 -11.29 8.50
C GLN A 73 -3.27 -10.54 7.38
N TYR A 74 -3.08 -10.99 6.15
CA TYR A 74 -3.71 -10.38 4.98
C TYR A 74 -5.25 -10.38 5.10
N GLN A 75 -5.84 -9.18 5.13
CA GLN A 75 -7.27 -8.98 5.35
C GLN A 75 -8.12 -9.18 4.06
N ASP A 76 -8.13 -10.38 3.50
CA ASP A 76 -8.86 -10.67 2.23
C ASP A 76 -10.36 -10.40 2.34
N GLU A 77 -10.99 -10.83 3.43
CA GLU A 77 -12.45 -10.68 3.62
C GLU A 77 -12.86 -9.20 3.68
N ARG A 78 -12.06 -8.36 4.33
CA ARG A 78 -12.34 -6.92 4.43
C ARG A 78 -12.15 -6.23 3.08
N LEU A 79 -11.13 -6.63 2.32
CA LEU A 79 -10.93 -6.13 0.96
C LEU A 79 -12.09 -6.53 0.04
N ARG A 80 -12.58 -7.78 0.13
CA ARG A 80 -13.76 -8.23 -0.63
C ARG A 80 -14.99 -7.39 -0.30
N SER A 81 -15.26 -7.17 0.98
CA SER A 81 -16.37 -6.32 1.44
C SER A 81 -16.25 -4.88 0.90
N ILE A 82 -15.04 -4.30 0.94
CA ILE A 82 -14.78 -2.96 0.39
C ILE A 82 -15.03 -2.94 -1.13
N PHE A 83 -14.58 -3.96 -1.87
CA PHE A 83 -14.80 -4.03 -3.32
C PHE A 83 -16.27 -4.21 -3.69
N GLU A 84 -17.02 -4.98 -2.91
CA GLU A 84 -18.46 -5.12 -3.08
C GLU A 84 -19.18 -3.79 -2.85
N GLU A 85 -18.82 -3.06 -1.80
CA GLU A 85 -19.35 -1.71 -1.57
C GLU A 85 -19.00 -0.75 -2.71
N MET A 86 -17.74 -0.75 -3.18
CA MET A 86 -17.33 0.06 -4.33
C MET A 86 -18.14 -0.26 -5.58
N LYS A 87 -18.44 -1.54 -5.83
CA LYS A 87 -19.26 -1.99 -6.94
C LYS A 87 -20.71 -1.52 -6.80
N ASN A 88 -21.31 -1.68 -5.62
CA ASN A 88 -22.67 -1.22 -5.35
C ASN A 88 -22.80 0.30 -5.52
N LEU A 89 -21.80 1.07 -5.07
CA LEU A 89 -21.74 2.52 -5.30
C LEU A 89 -21.64 2.85 -6.77
N TYR A 90 -20.80 2.13 -7.52
CA TYR A 90 -20.62 2.33 -8.95
C TYR A 90 -21.91 2.06 -9.73
N ASP A 91 -22.58 0.93 -9.46
CA ASP A 91 -23.83 0.55 -10.13
C ASP A 91 -24.95 1.54 -9.82
N SER A 92 -25.10 1.94 -8.54
CA SER A 92 -26.06 2.98 -8.14
C SER A 92 -25.76 4.32 -8.82
N ASN A 93 -24.48 4.69 -8.90
CA ASN A 93 -24.05 5.93 -9.56
C ASN A 93 -24.34 5.91 -11.06
N LYS A 94 -24.19 4.76 -11.71
CA LYS A 94 -24.50 4.57 -13.13
C LYS A 94 -25.98 4.76 -13.42
N MET A 95 -26.86 4.26 -12.55
CA MET A 95 -28.31 4.47 -12.65
C MET A 95 -28.67 5.96 -12.54
N ASP A 96 -28.13 6.65 -11.53
CA ASP A 96 -28.43 8.08 -11.32
C ASP A 96 -27.90 8.96 -12.46
N VAL A 97 -26.76 8.60 -13.08
CA VAL A 97 -26.26 9.29 -14.27
C VAL A 97 -27.24 9.16 -15.44
N GLN A 98 -27.82 7.98 -15.64
CA GLN A 98 -28.82 7.76 -16.69
C GLN A 98 -30.07 8.63 -16.44
N SER A 99 -30.57 8.66 -15.21
CA SER A 99 -31.71 9.51 -14.84
C SER A 99 -31.42 11.01 -14.93
N ALA A 100 -30.18 11.43 -14.63
CA ALA A 100 -29.78 12.83 -14.75
C ALA A 100 -29.79 13.32 -16.21
N ILE A 101 -29.41 12.44 -17.15
CA ILE A 101 -29.48 12.72 -18.60
C ILE A 101 -30.94 12.89 -19.07
N GLU A 102 -31.87 12.15 -18.47
CA GLU A 102 -33.31 12.20 -18.76
C GLU A 102 -34.02 13.44 -18.21
N GLY A 103 -33.32 14.32 -17.49
CA GLY A 103 -33.83 15.64 -17.09
C GLY A 103 -33.95 15.89 -15.59
N SER A 104 -33.24 15.13 -14.75
CA SER A 104 -33.18 15.32 -13.29
C SER A 104 -31.83 15.90 -12.82
N PRO A 105 -31.56 17.20 -13.03
CA PRO A 105 -30.27 17.81 -12.70
C PRO A 105 -29.95 17.83 -11.19
N GLU A 106 -30.93 17.66 -10.31
CA GLU A 106 -30.73 17.55 -8.86
C GLU A 106 -29.81 16.38 -8.45
N LEU A 107 -29.70 15.34 -9.29
CA LEU A 107 -28.87 14.17 -9.02
C LEU A 107 -27.36 14.43 -9.18
N PHE A 108 -26.94 15.53 -9.82
CA PHE A 108 -25.52 15.81 -10.06
C PHE A 108 -24.67 15.83 -8.79
N THR A 109 -25.22 16.36 -7.69
CA THR A 109 -24.52 16.43 -6.40
C THR A 109 -24.29 15.05 -5.80
N ILE A 110 -25.30 14.17 -5.90
CA ILE A 110 -25.22 12.78 -5.42
C ILE A 110 -24.23 11.97 -6.26
N ILE A 111 -24.23 12.20 -7.58
CA ILE A 111 -23.30 11.53 -8.51
C ILE A 111 -21.85 11.91 -8.19
N GLN A 112 -21.60 13.20 -7.97
CA GLN A 112 -20.27 13.70 -7.59
C GLN A 112 -19.81 13.13 -6.26
N ASP A 113 -20.70 13.08 -5.25
CA ASP A 113 -20.39 12.52 -3.94
C ASP A 113 -20.00 11.03 -4.02
N ARG A 114 -20.79 10.22 -4.73
CA ARG A 114 -20.50 8.79 -4.92
C ARG A 114 -19.20 8.58 -5.69
N HIS A 115 -18.95 9.37 -6.73
CA HIS A 115 -17.71 9.31 -7.48
C HIS A 115 -16.48 9.63 -6.61
N CYS A 116 -16.53 10.72 -5.85
CA CYS A 116 -15.49 11.07 -4.88
C CYS A 116 -15.28 9.96 -3.84
N SER A 117 -16.38 9.29 -3.45
CA SER A 117 -16.32 8.21 -2.48
C SER A 117 -15.56 6.99 -2.99
N ILE A 118 -15.88 6.53 -4.20
CA ILE A 118 -15.17 5.43 -4.86
C ILE A 118 -13.68 5.76 -5.03
N LEU A 119 -13.34 6.99 -5.41
CA LEU A 119 -11.94 7.42 -5.55
C LEU A 119 -11.18 7.36 -4.22
N ARG A 120 -11.83 7.73 -3.11
CA ARG A 120 -11.21 7.64 -1.78
C ARG A 120 -10.99 6.19 -1.36
N MET A 121 -12.00 5.33 -1.52
CA MET A 121 -11.89 3.90 -1.20
C MET A 121 -10.76 3.25 -2.01
N LYS A 122 -10.68 3.54 -3.31
CA LYS A 122 -9.56 3.12 -4.17
C LYS A 122 -8.21 3.57 -3.61
N ARG A 123 -8.07 4.83 -3.19
CA ARG A 123 -6.81 5.36 -2.62
C ARG A 123 -6.44 4.61 -1.33
N CYS A 124 -7.40 4.36 -0.43
CA CYS A 124 -7.15 3.62 0.80
C CYS A 124 -6.67 2.18 0.53
N VAL A 125 -7.32 1.46 -0.40
CA VAL A 125 -6.92 0.10 -0.77
C VAL A 125 -5.51 0.08 -1.37
N ILE A 126 -5.20 1.02 -2.28
CA ILE A 126 -3.85 1.11 -2.86
C ILE A 126 -2.81 1.44 -1.78
N ALA A 127 -3.12 2.36 -0.86
CA ALA A 127 -2.22 2.71 0.23
C ALA A 127 -1.94 1.51 1.15
N TYR A 128 -2.97 0.74 1.49
CA TYR A 128 -2.85 -0.52 2.24
C TYR A 128 -1.89 -1.50 1.55
N LEU A 129 -2.17 -1.83 0.28
CA LEU A 129 -1.36 -2.78 -0.50
C LEU A 129 0.08 -2.28 -0.66
N TYR A 130 0.26 -1.00 -0.98
CA TYR A 130 1.58 -0.41 -1.17
C TYR A 130 2.41 -0.43 0.12
N HIS A 131 1.80 -0.09 1.26
CA HIS A 131 2.49 -0.13 2.54
C HIS A 131 2.98 -1.55 2.86
N ARG A 132 2.13 -2.55 2.64
CA ARG A 132 2.51 -3.97 2.83
C ARG A 132 3.67 -4.37 1.92
N LEU A 133 3.62 -4.02 0.64
CA LEU A 133 4.73 -4.29 -0.30
C LEU A 133 6.03 -3.62 0.14
N LYS A 134 5.97 -2.41 0.72
CA LYS A 134 7.15 -1.73 1.26
C LYS A 134 7.74 -2.40 2.48
N GLU A 135 6.91 -2.96 3.35
CA GLU A 135 7.40 -3.77 4.47
C GLU A 135 8.00 -5.10 4.00
N ILE A 136 7.42 -5.75 3.00
CA ILE A 136 7.98 -6.96 2.36
C ILE A 136 9.33 -6.64 1.69
N GLU A 137 9.42 -5.50 1.00
CA GLU A 137 10.68 -5.00 0.45
C GLU A 137 11.73 -4.85 1.56
N ARG A 138 11.36 -4.18 2.65
CA ARG A 138 12.25 -3.98 3.81
C ARG A 138 12.74 -5.32 4.37
N LEU A 139 11.88 -6.33 4.46
CA LEU A 139 12.27 -7.66 4.92
C LEU A 139 13.35 -8.32 4.05
N ARG A 140 13.33 -8.12 2.72
CA ARG A 140 14.41 -8.62 1.85
C ARG A 140 15.77 -8.04 2.22
N TRP A 141 15.80 -6.77 2.65
CA TRP A 141 17.02 -6.07 3.03
C TRP A 141 17.46 -6.35 4.47
N THR A 142 16.56 -6.75 5.38
CA THR A 142 16.91 -7.04 6.78
C THR A 142 17.18 -8.52 7.04
N THR A 143 16.39 -9.41 6.43
CA THR A 143 16.40 -10.85 6.74
C THR A 143 17.03 -11.67 5.61
N GLY A 144 17.11 -11.11 4.40
CA GLY A 144 17.69 -11.77 3.23
C GLY A 144 16.64 -12.42 2.32
N GLY A 145 17.09 -13.35 1.46
CA GLY A 145 16.26 -13.96 0.42
C GLY A 145 15.23 -14.99 0.88
N VAL A 146 15.19 -15.33 2.17
CA VAL A 146 14.28 -16.33 2.74
C VAL A 146 13.39 -15.67 3.78
N LEU A 147 12.08 -15.75 3.58
CA LEU A 147 11.09 -15.27 4.55
C LEU A 147 10.88 -16.29 5.67
N PRO A 148 10.92 -15.85 6.95
CA PRO A 148 10.47 -16.64 8.10
C PRO A 148 9.04 -17.18 7.93
N MET A 149 8.74 -18.34 8.54
CA MET A 149 7.46 -19.02 8.34
C MET A 149 6.27 -18.25 8.94
N ASP A 150 6.46 -17.65 10.10
CA ASP A 150 5.51 -16.76 10.79
C ASP A 150 5.11 -15.57 9.91
N VAL A 151 6.07 -14.96 9.22
CA VAL A 151 5.77 -13.86 8.29
C VAL A 151 5.06 -14.37 7.04
N ARG A 152 5.45 -15.55 6.54
CA ARG A 152 4.86 -16.15 5.34
C ARG A 152 3.37 -16.46 5.52
N GLU A 153 2.96 -16.89 6.72
CA GLU A 153 1.55 -17.16 7.05
C GLU A 153 0.68 -15.89 7.04
N ASN A 154 1.27 -14.72 7.26
CA ASN A 154 0.57 -13.43 7.22
C ASN A 154 0.45 -12.82 5.82
N LEU A 155 1.14 -13.40 4.83
CA LEU A 155 1.19 -12.91 3.45
C LEU A 155 0.19 -13.63 2.56
N SER A 156 -0.35 -12.90 1.58
CA SER A 156 -1.10 -13.51 0.48
C SER A 156 -0.17 -14.21 -0.52
N GLU A 157 -0.70 -15.16 -1.28
CA GLU A 157 0.05 -15.87 -2.33
C GLU A 157 0.65 -14.90 -3.36
N MET A 158 -0.08 -13.84 -3.72
CA MET A 158 0.37 -12.79 -4.64
C MET A 158 1.51 -11.95 -4.06
N GLU A 159 1.50 -11.68 -2.76
CA GLU A 159 2.60 -11.00 -2.08
C GLU A 159 3.87 -11.86 -2.03
N ILE A 160 3.70 -13.18 -1.85
CA ILE A 160 4.81 -14.15 -1.88
C ILE A 160 5.42 -14.22 -3.28
N GLU A 161 4.60 -14.32 -4.32
CA GLU A 161 5.08 -14.29 -5.72
C GLU A 161 5.82 -12.98 -6.02
N TRP A 162 5.27 -11.84 -5.57
CA TRP A 162 5.91 -10.55 -5.71
C TRP A 162 7.29 -10.51 -5.04
N PHE A 163 7.42 -11.05 -3.82
CA PHE A 163 8.70 -11.14 -3.11
C PHE A 163 9.73 -12.02 -3.85
N GLN A 164 9.29 -13.14 -4.41
CA GLN A 164 10.16 -14.03 -5.20
C GLN A 164 10.67 -13.31 -6.46
N ASN A 165 9.80 -12.59 -7.16
CA ASN A 165 10.17 -11.81 -8.33
C ASN A 165 11.12 -10.66 -7.97
N TYR A 166 10.84 -9.94 -6.88
CA TYR A 166 11.74 -8.90 -6.36
C TYR A 166 13.11 -9.46 -6.02
N SER A 167 13.16 -10.60 -5.33
CA SER A 167 14.41 -11.27 -4.96
C SER A 167 15.21 -11.70 -6.18
N ARG A 168 14.57 -12.27 -7.21
CA ARG A 168 15.20 -12.61 -8.48
C ARG A 168 15.80 -11.38 -9.18
N ASN A 169 15.05 -10.29 -9.24
CA ASN A 169 15.51 -9.04 -9.85
C ASN A 169 16.69 -8.43 -9.09
N LEU A 170 16.69 -8.53 -7.76
CA LEU A 170 17.79 -8.06 -6.93
C LEU A 170 19.05 -8.90 -7.13
N THR A 171 18.93 -10.23 -7.17
CA THR A 171 20.06 -11.13 -7.47
C THR A 171 20.62 -10.87 -8.87
N PHE A 172 19.76 -10.67 -9.86
CA PHE A 172 20.19 -10.29 -11.22
C PHE A 172 20.95 -8.95 -11.21
N TYR A 173 20.43 -7.96 -10.49
CA TYR A 173 21.10 -6.67 -10.36
C TYR A 173 22.47 -6.80 -9.68
N MET A 174 22.57 -7.56 -8.59
CA MET A 174 23.85 -7.82 -7.91
C MET A 174 24.88 -8.44 -8.86
N GLY A 175 24.49 -9.46 -9.64
CA GLY A 175 25.39 -10.08 -10.62
C GLY A 175 25.79 -9.15 -11.78
N SER A 176 24.99 -8.12 -12.07
CA SER A 176 25.35 -7.09 -13.07
C SER A 176 26.33 -6.04 -12.53
N VAL A 177 26.31 -5.79 -11.22
CA VAL A 177 27.20 -4.83 -10.56
C VAL A 177 28.56 -5.45 -10.28
N ASP A 178 28.56 -6.72 -9.86
CA ASP A 178 29.76 -7.50 -9.60
C ASP A 178 29.70 -8.83 -10.36
N PRO A 179 30.33 -8.91 -11.55
CA PRO A 179 30.37 -10.13 -12.36
C PRO A 179 31.04 -11.31 -11.66
N ASP A 180 31.91 -11.04 -10.68
CA ASP A 180 32.66 -12.05 -9.95
C ASP A 180 31.84 -12.66 -8.79
N GLY A 181 30.69 -12.05 -8.46
CA GLY A 181 29.69 -12.62 -7.55
C GLY A 181 30.04 -12.55 -6.07
N PHE A 182 31.00 -11.70 -5.68
CA PHE A 182 31.47 -11.57 -4.30
C PHE A 182 30.69 -10.50 -3.49
N LEU A 183 29.95 -9.62 -4.17
CA LEU A 183 29.23 -8.51 -3.55
C LEU A 183 27.75 -8.81 -3.29
N ASP A 184 27.38 -9.00 -2.02
CA ASP A 184 25.99 -8.94 -1.57
C ASP A 184 25.68 -7.54 -1.00
N LEU A 185 24.82 -6.80 -1.70
CA LEU A 185 24.36 -5.47 -1.31
C LEU A 185 23.49 -5.47 -0.05
N THR A 186 22.96 -6.62 0.37
CA THR A 186 22.11 -6.72 1.57
C THR A 186 22.89 -6.92 2.86
N GLN A 187 24.21 -7.13 2.77
CA GLN A 187 25.09 -7.30 3.92
C GLN A 187 25.88 -6.02 4.21
N ASN A 188 26.51 -5.98 5.39
CA ASN A 188 27.47 -4.93 5.77
C ASN A 188 26.90 -3.50 5.71
N MET A 189 25.63 -3.33 6.08
CA MET A 189 24.95 -2.02 6.12
C MET A 189 25.50 -1.09 7.21
N GLN A 190 26.27 -1.62 8.15
CA GLN A 190 26.96 -0.87 9.21
C GLN A 190 28.46 -0.92 8.99
N PRO A 191 29.19 0.17 9.30
CA PRO A 191 30.64 0.16 9.20
C PRO A 191 31.22 -0.87 10.18
N PRO A 192 32.28 -1.60 9.79
CA PRO A 192 32.91 -2.58 10.67
C PRO A 192 33.63 -1.88 11.83
N GLU A 193 33.28 -2.20 13.08
CA GLU A 193 33.97 -1.69 14.27
C GLU A 193 35.20 -2.55 14.64
N ASN A 194 35.11 -3.88 14.47
CA ASN A 194 36.16 -4.83 14.80
C ASN A 194 36.17 -5.98 13.79
N LEU A 195 37.36 -6.52 13.47
CA LEU A 195 37.52 -7.64 12.53
C LEU A 195 36.89 -8.95 13.06
N TYR A 196 36.87 -9.12 14.38
CA TYR A 196 36.31 -10.31 15.05
C TYR A 196 35.22 -9.89 16.03
N VAL A 197 34.08 -10.57 15.97
CA VAL A 197 32.95 -10.36 16.88
C VAL A 197 32.71 -11.62 17.69
N ARG A 198 32.56 -11.49 19.01
CA ARG A 198 32.10 -12.58 19.88
C ARG A 198 30.58 -12.63 19.81
N VAL A 199 30.03 -13.69 19.22
CA VAL A 199 28.59 -13.92 19.15
C VAL A 199 28.19 -14.90 20.25
N MET A 200 27.24 -14.50 21.11
CA MET A 200 26.57 -15.44 22.02
C MET A 200 25.32 -15.98 21.31
N SER A 201 25.17 -17.30 21.26
CA SER A 201 23.98 -17.93 20.69
C SER A 201 22.80 -17.74 21.64
N CYS A 202 21.78 -16.98 21.23
CA CYS A 202 20.51 -16.86 21.95
C CYS A 202 19.63 -18.11 21.71
N VAL A 203 20.16 -19.31 21.94
CA VAL A 203 19.34 -20.51 22.08
C VAL A 203 19.08 -20.64 23.55
N PHE A 204 17.85 -20.41 24.01
CA PHE A 204 17.44 -20.88 25.35
C PHE A 204 17.35 -22.41 25.26
N PRO A 205 18.28 -23.18 25.85
CA PRO A 205 18.13 -24.62 25.86
C PRO A 205 16.99 -24.93 26.83
N LYS A 206 15.91 -25.55 26.35
CA LYS A 206 14.80 -26.01 27.21
C LYS A 206 15.21 -27.13 28.20
N SER A 207 16.50 -27.45 28.39
CA SER A 207 16.91 -28.56 29.26
C SER A 207 18.33 -28.56 29.84
N VAL A 208 19.13 -27.48 29.81
CA VAL A 208 20.48 -27.52 30.42
C VAL A 208 20.73 -26.30 31.30
N ALA A 209 20.13 -26.33 32.49
CA ALA A 209 20.40 -25.38 33.58
C ALA A 209 21.43 -25.93 34.58
N SER A 210 22.20 -26.97 34.26
CA SER A 210 23.07 -27.63 35.24
C SER A 210 24.39 -28.14 34.66
N GLN A 211 25.14 -27.29 33.97
CA GLN A 211 26.60 -27.42 33.82
C GLN A 211 27.16 -26.19 33.11
N TRP A 212 27.64 -25.22 33.90
CA TRP A 212 28.65 -24.27 33.43
C TRP A 212 29.94 -24.61 34.18
N PRO A 213 31.08 -24.85 33.51
CA PRO A 213 32.36 -24.82 34.19
C PRO A 213 32.76 -23.36 34.42
N THR A 214 33.00 -23.02 35.68
CA THR A 214 33.70 -21.81 36.09
C THR A 214 35.12 -21.84 35.53
N PHE A 215 35.49 -20.78 34.80
CA PHE A 215 36.87 -20.34 34.61
C PHE A 215 36.94 -18.87 34.97
#